data_AF-A0A811ARV6-F1
#
_entry.id   AF-A0A811ARV6-F1
#
_cell.length_a   1.000
_cell.length_b   1.000
_cell.length_c   1.000
_cell.angle_alpha   90.00
_cell.angle_beta   90.00
_cell.angle_gamma   90.00
#
_symmetry.space_group_name_H-M   'P 1'
#
loop_
_entity.id
_entity.type
_entity.pdbx_description
1 polymer ?
#
loop_
_entity_poly.entity_id
_entity_poly.type
_entity_poly.pdbx_seq_one_letter_code
_entity_poly.pdbx_strand_id
1 'polypeptide(L)'
;MDAIELRMGEMRRYIITMIDEHSDYVLALAVPSLNSDIVNHFFSRAARLFPVGISQIITDNGKEFTEALTKRCRKPPSNTSGPIPTRQK
;
A
#
# COMPACT_ATOMS: atom_id res chain seq x y z
N MET A 1 -6.70 2.89 3.36
CA MET A 1 -5.43 2.93 4.11
C MET A 1 -5.37 4.24 4.85
N ASP A 2 -4.94 4.19 6.10
CA ASP A 2 -4.99 5.34 7.00
C ASP A 2 -3.87 5.24 8.06
N ALA A 3 -3.61 6.32 8.78
CA ALA A 3 -2.68 6.34 9.89
C ALA A 3 -3.25 7.09 11.10
N ILE A 4 -3.11 6.50 12.29
CA ILE A 4 -3.46 7.16 13.55
C ILE A 4 -2.21 7.45 14.37
N GLU A 5 -2.17 8.61 15.02
CA GLU A 5 -1.14 8.93 16.00
C GLU A 5 -1.55 8.43 17.39
N LEU A 6 -0.65 7.71 18.04
CA LEU A 6 -0.79 7.29 19.43
C LEU A 6 0.30 7.95 20.29
N ARG A 7 -0.13 8.54 21.40
CA ARG A 7 0.74 9.13 22.41
C ARG A 7 0.67 8.31 23.69
N MET A 8 1.83 7.88 24.19
CA MET A 8 1.98 7.15 25.45
C MET A 8 3.05 7.85 26.29
N GLY A 9 2.62 8.80 27.12
CA GLY A 9 3.54 9.72 27.79
C GLY A 9 4.30 10.56 26.76
N GLU A 10 5.64 10.55 26.84
CA GLU A 10 6.52 11.24 25.90
C GLU A 10 6.73 10.48 24.58
N MET A 11 6.30 9.22 24.50
CA MET A 11 6.45 8.40 23.29
C MET A 11 5.33 8.71 22.29
N ARG A 12 5.73 9.07 21.08
CA ARG A 12 4.86 9.21 19.90
C ARG A 12 5.07 8.03 18.97
N ARG A 13 4.00 7.33 18.60
CA ARG A 13 3.99 6.33 17.53
C ARG A 13 2.85 6.60 16.58
N TYR A 14 2.96 6.06 15.37
CA TYR A 14 1.87 6.02 14.41
C TYR A 14 1.53 4.59 14.10
N ILE A 15 0.24 4.27 13.98
CA ILE A 15 -0.21 2.99 13.46
C ILE A 15 -0.74 3.24 12.06
N ILE A 16 -0.04 2.69 11.07
CA ILE A 16 -0.51 2.67 9.68
C ILE A 16 -1.37 1.43 9.51
N THR A 17 -2.55 1.58 8.93
CA THR A 17 -3.52 0.50 8.70
C THR A 17 -3.93 0.42 7.23
N MET A 18 -4.15 -0.80 6.76
CA MET A 18 -4.79 -1.07 5.47
C MET A 18 -5.78 -2.21 5.66
N ILE A 19 -6.97 -2.03 5.12
CA ILE A 19 -8.07 -2.99 5.14
C ILE A 19 -8.38 -3.33 3.68
N ASP A 20 -8.47 -4.61 3.37
CA ASP A 20 -9.06 -5.09 2.12
C ASP A 20 -10.58 -5.23 2.30
N GLU A 21 -11.34 -4.38 1.62
CA GLU A 21 -12.80 -4.37 1.70
C GLU A 21 -13.46 -5.64 1.15
N HIS A 22 -12.75 -6.41 0.30
CA HIS A 22 -13.31 -7.64 -0.27
C HIS A 22 -13.12 -8.85 0.65
N SER A 23 -11.97 -8.95 1.33
CA SER A 23 -11.59 -10.15 2.10
C SER A 23 -11.59 -9.96 3.62
N ASP A 24 -11.89 -8.75 4.09
CA ASP A 24 -11.74 -8.34 5.50
C ASP A 24 -10.32 -8.55 6.06
N TYR A 25 -9.32 -8.72 5.20
CA TYR A 25 -7.92 -8.85 5.61
C TYR A 25 -7.38 -7.48 6.05
N VAL A 26 -6.77 -7.44 7.23
CA VAL A 26 -6.25 -6.20 7.81
C VAL A 26 -4.76 -6.33 8.09
N LEU A 27 -4.00 -5.31 7.72
CA LEU A 27 -2.60 -5.15 8.10
C LEU A 27 -2.43 -3.84 8.88
N ALA A 28 -1.76 -3.93 10.03
CA ALA A 28 -1.41 -2.79 10.86
C ALA A 28 0.08 -2.81 11.22
N LEU A 29 0.73 -1.66 11.20
CA LEU A 29 2.14 -1.53 11.58
C LEU A 29 2.36 -0.27 12.42
N ALA A 30 2.93 -0.46 13.61
CA ALA A 30 3.39 0.63 14.45
C ALA A 30 4.77 1.12 13.97
N VAL A 31 4.90 2.42 13.74
CA VAL A 31 6.12 3.09 13.27
C VAL A 31 6.44 4.31 14.13
N PRO A 32 7.72 4.68 14.30
CA PRO A 32 8.13 5.82 15.12
C PRO A 32 7.88 7.17 14.45
N SER A 33 7.78 7.20 13.12
CA SER A 33 7.53 8.40 12.32
C SER A 33 6.61 8.09 11.14
N LEU A 34 5.95 9.12 10.61
CA LEU A 34 5.07 9.01 9.45
C LEU A 34 5.59 9.91 8.33
N ASN A 35 6.05 9.29 7.24
CA ASN A 35 6.53 9.95 6.03
C ASN A 35 6.30 9.04 4.82
N SER A 36 6.52 9.58 3.61
CA SER A 36 6.24 8.88 2.35
C SER A 36 7.07 7.61 2.15
N ASP A 37 8.34 7.58 2.58
CA ASP A 37 9.17 6.37 2.49
C ASP A 37 8.62 5.22 3.34
N ILE A 38 8.16 5.54 4.56
CA ILE A 38 7.56 4.56 5.47
C ILE A 38 6.24 4.04 4.92
N VAL A 39 5.37 4.93 4.42
CA VAL A 39 4.11 4.55 3.76
C VAL A 39 4.38 3.64 2.56
N ASN A 40 5.37 3.99 1.73
CA ASN A 40 5.74 3.23 0.56
C ASN A 40 6.24 1.81 0.90
N HIS A 41 7.07 1.70 1.94
CA HIS A 41 7.56 0.43 2.45
C HIS A 41 6.43 -0.42 3.06
N PHE A 42 5.51 0.19 3.82
CA PHE A 42 4.31 -0.48 4.31
C PHE A 42 3.48 -1.03 3.13
N PHE A 43 3.22 -0.21 2.11
CA PHE A 43 2.47 -0.63 0.94
C PHE A 43 3.13 -1.79 0.21
N SER A 44 4.46 -1.79 0.07
CA SER A 44 5.21 -2.93 -0.48
C SER A 44 4.99 -4.23 0.30
N ARG A 45 4.84 -4.16 1.63
CA ARG A 45 4.53 -5.33 2.46
C ARG A 45 3.08 -5.75 2.26
N ALA A 46 2.14 -4.82 2.27
CA ALA A 46 0.73 -5.09 2.02
C ALA A 46 0.52 -5.79 0.68
N ALA A 47 1.10 -5.27 -0.41
CA ALA A 47 1.01 -5.86 -1.75
C ALA A 47 1.57 -7.29 -1.86
N ARG A 48 2.41 -7.72 -0.91
CA ARG A 48 2.94 -9.09 -0.84
C ARG A 48 2.13 -10.00 0.10
N LEU A 49 1.44 -9.44 1.07
CA LEU A 49 0.73 -10.18 2.13
C LEU A 49 -0.76 -10.33 1.85
N PHE A 50 -1.36 -9.41 1.10
CA PHE A 50 -2.79 -9.44 0.85
C PHE A 50 -3.13 -10.61 -0.09
N PRO A 51 -4.21 -11.35 0.20
CA PRO A 51 -4.59 -12.54 -0.57
C PRO A 51 -5.11 -12.18 -1.97
N VAL A 52 -5.58 -10.94 -2.15
CA VAL A 52 -6.09 -10.40 -3.41
C VAL A 52 -5.16 -9.27 -3.88
N GLY A 53 -4.90 -9.23 -5.19
CA GLY A 53 -4.10 -8.16 -5.79
C GLY A 53 -4.74 -6.78 -5.60
N ILE A 54 -3.95 -5.80 -5.14
CA ILE A 54 -4.43 -4.45 -4.86
C ILE A 54 -4.57 -3.68 -6.19
N SER A 55 -5.80 -3.39 -6.59
CA SER A 55 -6.12 -2.60 -7.80
C SER A 55 -6.22 -1.11 -7.54
N GLN A 56 -6.72 -0.74 -6.37
CA GLN A 56 -6.95 0.64 -5.95
C GLN A 56 -6.67 0.78 -4.45
N ILE A 57 -6.25 1.97 -4.04
CA ILE A 57 -6.09 2.34 -2.63
C ILE A 57 -6.85 3.64 -2.42
N ILE A 58 -7.66 3.67 -1.37
CA ILE A 58 -8.34 4.87 -0.89
C ILE A 58 -7.63 5.34 0.38
N THR A 59 -7.19 6.60 0.40
CA THR A 59 -6.55 7.28 1.55
C THR A 59 -7.12 8.69 1.66
N ASP A 60 -6.81 9.38 2.74
CA ASP A 60 -6.97 10.83 2.77
C ASP A 60 -5.93 11.55 1.89
N ASN A 61 -5.98 12.88 1.86
CA ASN A 61 -5.05 13.73 1.12
C ASN A 61 -3.75 14.04 1.90
N GLY A 62 -3.40 13.23 2.91
CA GLY A 62 -2.14 13.36 3.63
C GLY A 62 -0.95 13.37 2.68
N LYS A 63 0.04 14.23 2.95
CA LYS A 63 1.19 14.40 2.05
C LYS A 63 2.01 13.11 1.94
N GLU A 64 2.12 12.37 3.05
CA GLU A 64 2.79 11.08 3.15
C GLU A 64 2.17 10.03 2.22
N PHE A 65 0.85 10.04 2.04
CA PHE A 65 0.14 9.14 1.13
C PHE A 65 0.22 9.63 -0.30
N THR A 66 -0.05 10.92 -0.52
CA THR A 66 -0.03 11.52 -1.85
C THR A 66 1.35 11.37 -2.51
N GLU A 67 2.43 11.70 -1.80
CA GLU A 67 3.79 11.57 -2.32
C GLU A 67 4.21 10.11 -2.56
N ALA A 68 3.83 9.19 -1.66
CA ALA A 68 4.18 7.78 -1.77
C ALA A 68 3.43 7.07 -2.90
N LEU A 69 2.11 7.28 -3.00
CA LEU A 69 1.22 6.47 -3.84
C LEU A 69 1.03 7.05 -5.24
N THR A 70 1.10 8.38 -5.42
CA THR A 70 0.90 8.99 -6.75
C THR A 70 1.89 8.48 -7.79
N LYS A 71 3.15 8.24 -7.41
CA LYS A 71 4.18 7.71 -8.33
C LYS A 71 4.02 6.22 -8.61
N ARG A 72 3.46 5.46 -7.66
CA ARG A 72 3.33 4.00 -7.73
C ARG A 72 2.05 3.56 -8.44
N CYS A 73 0.94 4.24 -8.18
CA CYS A 73 -0.36 3.94 -8.77
C CYS A 73 -0.57 4.60 -10.15
N ARG A 74 0.39 5.42 -10.63
CA ARG A 74 0.32 6.09 -11.95
C ARG A 74 0.62 5.20 -13.16
N LYS A 75 0.90 3.91 -12.99
CA LYS A 75 0.99 3.00 -14.13
C LYS A 75 -0.20 2.04 -14.11
N PRO A 76 -1.11 2.09 -15.10
CA PRO A 76 -1.90 0.89 -15.39
C PRO A 76 -0.91 -0.23 -15.74
N PRO A 77 -1.23 -1.51 -15.47
CA PRO A 77 -0.47 -2.60 -16.05
C PRO A 77 -0.40 -2.35 -17.56
N SER A 78 0.81 -2.19 -18.09
CA SER A 78 0.99 -2.25 -19.53
C SER A 78 0.47 -3.62 -19.94
N ASN A 79 -0.62 -3.64 -20.71
CA ASN A 79 -1.12 -4.85 -21.33
C ASN A 79 0.01 -5.45 -22.18
N THR A 80 0.79 -6.37 -21.61
CA THR A 80 1.58 -7.32 -22.38
C THR A 80 0.73 -8.56 -22.60
N SER A 81 -0.39 -8.38 -23.31
CA SER A 81 -0.87 -9.43 -24.22
C SER A 81 0.06 -9.44 -25.43
N GLY A 82 1.30 -9.90 -25.21
CA GLY A 82 2.12 -10.40 -26.32
C GLY A 82 1.53 -11.73 -26.77
N PRO A 83 1.53 -12.06 -28.07
CA PRO A 83 1.04 -13.35 -28.52
C PRO A 83 1.85 -14.46 -27.84
N ILE A 84 1.12 -15.47 -27.33
CA ILE A 84 1.69 -16.72 -26.83
C ILE A 84 2.56 -17.30 -27.96
N PRO A 85 3.83 -17.64 -27.73
CA PRO A 85 4.62 -18.32 -28.75
C PRO A 85 3.97 -19.69 -28.98
N THR A 86 3.30 -19.85 -30.12
CA THR A 86 2.93 -21.19 -30.60
C THR A 86 4.21 -21.95 -30.87
N ARG A 87 4.45 -22.96 -30.02
CA ARG A 87 5.47 -23.99 -30.23
C ARG A 87 5.18 -24.68 -31.57
N GLN A 88 5.95 -24.36 -32.61
CA GLN A 88 5.99 -25.19 -33.81
C GLN A 88 6.72 -26.50 -33.46
N LYS A 89 6.14 -27.61 -33.91
CA LYS A 89 6.63 -28.98 -33.70
C LYS A 89 7.94 -29.22 -34.44
#